data_AF-A0A4D9DCA6-F1
#
_entry.id   AF-A0A4D9DCA6-F1
#
_cell.length_a   1.000
_cell.length_b   1.000
_cell.length_c   1.000
_cell.angle_alpha   90.00
_cell.angle_beta   90.00
_cell.angle_gamma   90.00
#
_symmetry.space_group_name_H-M   'P 1'
#
loop_
_entity.id
_entity.type
_entity.pdbx_description
1 polymer ?
#
loop_
_entity_poly.entity_id
_entity_poly.type
_entity_poly.pdbx_seq_one_letter_code
_entity_poly.pdbx_strand_id
1 'polypeptide(L)'
;MYRQVLLSGCRCIELDCWKGRPQDEEPFITHGFTMTTEIPFKEVIEAIAESAFKTSPFPVILSFENHVDSAKQQAKMAEYCRSIFGDALLIDPLEKYPVRWLKWGARKGGGDQAWRQERGVSRHGGGVQGGEEEEGYPGMGGRGQVYQEAGGQGWGY
;
A
#
# COMPACT_ATOMS: atom_id res chain seq x y z
N MET A 1 7.68 -14.05 -9.69
CA MET A 1 6.69 -14.05 -8.59
C MET A 1 5.68 -12.90 -8.73
N TYR A 2 6.08 -11.64 -8.53
CA TYR A 2 5.17 -10.47 -8.52
C TYR A 2 4.28 -10.31 -9.77
N ARG A 3 4.83 -10.47 -10.97
CA ARG A 3 4.03 -10.46 -12.21
C ARG A 3 2.90 -11.51 -12.16
N GLN A 4 3.23 -12.74 -11.76
CA GLN A 4 2.27 -13.85 -11.75
C GLN A 4 1.17 -13.67 -10.71
N VAL A 5 1.50 -13.20 -9.49
CA VAL A 5 0.47 -12.95 -8.46
C VAL A 5 -0.50 -11.83 -8.87
N LEU A 6 -0.02 -10.80 -9.57
CA LEU A 6 -0.88 -9.76 -10.14
C LEU A 6 -1.74 -10.32 -11.28
N LEU A 7 -1.17 -11.14 -12.15
CA LEU A 7 -1.90 -11.80 -13.24
C LEU A 7 -2.93 -12.83 -12.71
N SER A 8 -2.76 -13.36 -11.51
CA SER A 8 -3.78 -14.19 -10.85
C SER A 8 -4.84 -13.37 -10.09
N GLY A 9 -4.81 -12.04 -10.17
CA GLY A 9 -5.80 -11.14 -9.58
C GLY A 9 -5.50 -10.63 -8.18
N CYS A 10 -4.35 -10.96 -7.58
CA CYS A 10 -3.96 -10.43 -6.27
C CYS A 10 -3.86 -8.91 -6.30
N ARG A 11 -4.46 -8.20 -5.33
CA ARG A 11 -4.48 -6.72 -5.23
C ARG A 11 -3.76 -6.17 -4.00
N CYS A 12 -3.19 -7.01 -3.15
CA CYS A 12 -2.39 -6.59 -2.00
C CYS A 12 -1.06 -7.36 -2.03
N ILE A 13 0.05 -6.64 -2.00
CA ILE A 13 1.38 -7.22 -2.11
C ILE A 13 2.23 -6.71 -0.96
N GLU A 14 2.88 -7.66 -0.28
CA GLU A 14 3.85 -7.39 0.76
C GLU A 14 5.27 -7.29 0.18
N LEU A 15 6.04 -6.33 0.72
CA LEU A 15 7.40 -6.00 0.31
C LEU A 15 8.30 -5.86 1.56
N ASP A 16 9.05 -6.90 1.87
CA ASP A 16 10.08 -6.89 2.91
C ASP A 16 11.33 -6.15 2.42
N CYS A 17 11.43 -4.87 2.73
CA CYS A 17 12.46 -3.98 2.21
C CYS A 17 13.67 -3.93 3.13
N TRP A 18 14.85 -4.25 2.60
CA TRP A 18 16.11 -4.29 3.35
C TRP A 18 17.14 -3.33 2.75
N LYS A 19 18.00 -2.81 3.63
CA LYS A 19 19.06 -1.86 3.25
C LYS A 19 20.10 -2.54 2.36
N GLY A 20 20.48 -1.86 1.29
CA GLY A 20 21.57 -2.25 0.42
C GLY A 20 22.93 -2.22 1.12
N ARG A 21 23.88 -2.95 0.53
CA ARG A 21 25.28 -2.92 0.95
C ARG A 21 25.86 -1.49 0.84
N PRO A 22 26.84 -1.11 1.69
CA PRO A 22 27.38 0.25 1.71
C PRO A 22 27.93 0.78 0.37
N GLN A 23 28.41 -0.11 -0.50
CA GLN A 23 28.99 0.26 -1.79
C GLN A 23 27.93 0.61 -2.84
N ASP A 24 26.81 -0.12 -2.84
CA ASP A 24 25.78 -0.02 -3.87
C ASP A 24 24.64 0.90 -3.42
N GLU A 25 24.36 0.93 -2.11
CA GLU A 25 23.20 1.60 -1.50
C GLU A 25 21.87 1.30 -2.24
N GLU A 26 21.78 0.12 -2.85
CA GLU A 26 20.59 -0.34 -3.56
C GLU A 26 19.72 -1.19 -2.62
N PRO A 27 18.50 -0.75 -2.29
CA PRO A 27 17.59 -1.54 -1.47
C PRO A 27 17.19 -2.83 -2.19
N PHE A 28 16.92 -3.88 -1.42
CA PHE A 28 16.49 -5.17 -1.93
C PHE A 28 15.31 -5.73 -1.15
N ILE A 29 14.63 -6.72 -1.73
CA ILE A 29 13.60 -7.50 -1.08
C ILE A 29 14.17 -8.86 -0.67
N THR A 30 13.95 -9.24 0.59
CA THR A 30 14.20 -10.60 1.08
C THR A 30 13.40 -10.86 2.36
N HIS A 31 13.22 -12.12 2.70
CA HIS A 31 12.75 -12.48 4.03
C HIS A 31 13.95 -12.60 4.99
N GLY A 32 14.11 -11.61 5.87
CA GLY A 32 15.27 -11.46 6.75
C GLY A 32 15.52 -12.70 7.61
N PHE A 33 16.80 -12.93 7.96
CA PHE A 33 17.23 -14.04 8.82
C PHE A 33 16.86 -15.44 8.29
N THR A 34 16.60 -15.57 6.98
CA THR A 34 16.34 -16.85 6.30
C THR A 34 17.26 -17.06 5.11
N MET A 35 17.19 -18.24 4.47
CA MET A 35 17.97 -18.59 3.27
C MET A 35 17.31 -18.11 1.96
N THR A 36 16.40 -17.13 2.05
CA THR A 36 15.72 -16.57 0.87
C THR A 36 16.68 -15.69 0.10
N THR A 37 16.70 -15.83 -1.22
CA THR A 37 17.53 -15.02 -2.11
C THR A 37 17.06 -13.56 -2.12
N GLU A 38 18.01 -12.64 -2.20
CA GLU A 38 17.76 -11.22 -2.37
C GLU A 38 17.37 -10.92 -3.82
N ILE A 39 16.42 -10.01 -4.01
CA ILE A 39 16.07 -9.46 -5.33
C ILE A 39 16.06 -7.93 -5.27
N PRO A 40 16.56 -7.21 -6.29
CA PRO A 40 16.62 -5.75 -6.25
C PRO A 40 15.23 -5.12 -6.11
N PHE A 41 15.09 -4.13 -5.23
CA PHE A 41 13.82 -3.44 -5.00
C PHE A 41 13.28 -2.82 -6.29
N LYS A 42 14.15 -2.18 -7.07
CA LYS A 42 13.79 -1.55 -8.34
C LYS A 42 13.11 -2.53 -9.31
N GLU A 43 13.68 -3.73 -9.48
CA GLU A 43 13.14 -4.75 -10.38
C GLU A 43 11.76 -5.25 -9.92
N VAL A 44 11.53 -5.29 -8.59
CA VAL A 44 10.21 -5.62 -8.03
C VAL A 44 9.19 -4.54 -8.35
N ILE A 45 9.55 -3.26 -8.20
CA ILE A 45 8.67 -2.13 -8.53
C ILE A 45 8.35 -2.11 -10.03
N GLU A 46 9.33 -2.32 -10.92
CA GLU A 46 9.12 -2.44 -12.37
C GLU A 46 8.17 -3.59 -12.72
N ALA A 47 8.39 -4.77 -12.12
CA ALA A 47 7.53 -5.94 -12.33
C ALA A 47 6.07 -5.70 -11.91
N ILE A 48 5.86 -4.97 -10.82
CA ILE A 48 4.54 -4.59 -10.34
C ILE A 48 3.90 -3.60 -11.30
N ALA A 49 4.60 -2.53 -11.69
CA ALA A 49 4.07 -1.50 -12.59
C ALA A 49 3.61 -2.09 -13.93
N GLU A 50 4.39 -3.03 -14.50
CA GLU A 50 4.04 -3.71 -15.74
C GLU A 50 2.78 -4.58 -15.66
N SER A 51 2.39 -5.03 -14.48
CA SER A 51 1.34 -6.05 -14.30
C SER A 51 0.14 -5.59 -13.48
N ALA A 52 0.25 -4.45 -12.77
CA ALA A 52 -0.70 -3.98 -11.78
C ALA A 52 -2.14 -3.95 -12.29
N PHE A 53 -2.36 -3.52 -13.53
CA PHE A 53 -3.71 -3.31 -14.08
C PHE A 53 -4.08 -4.23 -15.24
N LYS A 54 -3.29 -5.28 -15.51
CA LYS A 54 -3.54 -6.18 -16.66
C LYS A 54 -4.81 -7.03 -16.52
N THR A 55 -5.22 -7.33 -15.29
CA THR A 55 -6.33 -8.26 -15.01
C THR A 55 -7.46 -7.64 -14.21
N SER A 56 -7.28 -6.44 -13.69
CA SER A 56 -8.29 -5.71 -12.94
C SER A 56 -7.97 -4.20 -12.94
N PRO A 57 -8.97 -3.33 -13.10
CA PRO A 57 -8.79 -1.87 -13.04
C PRO A 57 -8.72 -1.35 -11.60
N PHE A 58 -9.01 -2.19 -10.61
CA PHE A 58 -9.04 -1.79 -9.20
C PHE A 58 -7.63 -1.52 -8.64
N PRO A 59 -7.52 -0.70 -7.57
CA PRO A 59 -6.24 -0.37 -6.97
C PRO A 59 -5.41 -1.58 -6.52
N VAL A 60 -4.09 -1.39 -6.50
CA VAL A 60 -3.13 -2.32 -5.89
C VAL A 60 -2.57 -1.69 -4.62
N ILE A 61 -2.59 -2.41 -3.52
CA ILE A 61 -2.01 -1.99 -2.24
C ILE A 61 -0.63 -2.64 -2.09
N LEU A 62 0.37 -1.82 -1.79
CA LEU A 62 1.72 -2.25 -1.46
C LEU A 62 1.94 -2.02 0.04
N SER A 63 2.09 -3.12 0.78
CA SER A 63 2.46 -3.12 2.20
C SER A 63 3.98 -3.21 2.30
N PHE A 64 4.61 -2.17 2.84
CA PHE A 64 6.06 -2.13 3.02
C PHE A 64 6.42 -2.54 4.44
N GLU A 65 7.08 -3.69 4.59
CA GLU A 65 7.80 -4.03 5.81
C GLU A 65 9.21 -3.42 5.70
N ASN A 66 9.40 -2.23 6.28
CA ASN A 66 10.59 -1.43 6.03
C ASN A 66 11.69 -1.65 7.09
N HIS A 67 12.74 -2.38 6.70
CA HIS A 67 13.98 -2.57 7.49
C HIS A 67 15.13 -1.66 7.02
N VAL A 68 14.84 -0.67 6.16
CA VAL A 68 15.83 0.31 5.70
C VAL A 68 15.95 1.45 6.73
N ASP A 69 17.07 1.53 7.43
CA ASP A 69 17.32 2.52 8.50
C ASP A 69 17.92 3.84 7.98
N SER A 70 18.46 3.87 6.77
CA SER A 70 19.07 5.05 6.16
C SER A 70 18.04 5.90 5.41
N ALA A 71 17.87 7.16 5.83
CA ALA A 71 17.03 8.14 5.15
C ALA A 71 17.37 8.31 3.66
N LYS A 72 18.65 8.16 3.29
CA LYS A 72 19.11 8.24 1.89
C LYS A 72 18.58 7.07 1.06
N GLN A 73 18.67 5.84 1.57
CA GLN A 73 18.16 4.66 0.87
C GLN A 73 16.63 4.64 0.86
N GLN A 74 16.03 5.09 1.94
CA GLN A 74 14.60 5.34 2.04
C GLN A 74 14.12 6.33 0.96
N ALA A 75 14.80 7.46 0.80
CA ALA A 75 14.49 8.42 -0.27
C ALA A 75 14.63 7.79 -1.68
N LYS A 76 15.65 6.94 -1.89
CA LYS A 76 15.82 6.19 -3.14
C LYS A 76 14.65 5.23 -3.41
N MET A 77 14.13 4.51 -2.40
CA MET A 77 12.91 3.69 -2.56
C MET A 77 11.72 4.53 -3.01
N ALA A 78 11.51 5.69 -2.36
CA ALA A 78 10.43 6.60 -2.73
C ALA A 78 10.61 7.17 -4.15
N GLU A 79 11.84 7.46 -4.56
CA GLU A 79 12.16 7.90 -5.93
C GLU A 79 11.83 6.82 -6.96
N TYR A 80 12.17 5.56 -6.70
CA TYR A 80 11.78 4.45 -7.56
C TYR A 80 10.26 4.32 -7.68
N CYS A 81 9.53 4.38 -6.57
CA CYS A 81 8.06 4.36 -6.63
C CYS A 81 7.50 5.53 -7.44
N ARG A 82 7.97 6.77 -7.21
CA ARG A 82 7.48 7.95 -7.95
C ARG A 82 7.80 7.88 -9.44
N SER A 83 9.03 7.51 -9.79
CA SER A 83 9.49 7.49 -11.18
C SER A 83 8.88 6.35 -11.99
N ILE A 84 8.73 5.16 -11.40
CA ILE A 84 8.27 3.96 -12.12
C ILE A 84 6.74 3.89 -12.17
N PHE A 85 6.04 4.21 -11.08
CA PHE A 85 4.57 4.21 -11.10
C PHE A 85 3.98 5.48 -11.74
N GLY A 86 4.69 6.61 -11.68
CA GLY A 86 4.24 7.88 -12.26
C GLY A 86 2.83 8.25 -11.80
N ASP A 87 1.96 8.58 -12.75
CA ASP A 87 0.54 8.94 -12.50
C ASP A 87 -0.26 7.86 -11.77
N ALA A 88 0.17 6.59 -11.79
CA ALA A 88 -0.53 5.51 -11.11
C ALA A 88 -0.27 5.51 -9.60
N LEU A 89 0.75 6.22 -9.11
CA LEU A 89 1.01 6.35 -7.68
C LEU A 89 0.07 7.37 -7.06
N LEU A 90 -0.68 6.96 -6.03
CA LEU A 90 -1.42 7.93 -5.25
C LEU A 90 -0.48 8.68 -4.30
N ILE A 91 -0.33 9.98 -4.52
CA ILE A 91 0.52 10.87 -3.70
C ILE A 91 -0.28 11.82 -2.80
N ASP A 92 -1.56 12.05 -3.12
CA ASP A 92 -2.44 12.95 -2.39
C ASP A 92 -3.66 12.20 -1.83
N PRO A 93 -4.21 12.64 -0.68
CA PRO A 93 -5.47 12.14 -0.17
C PRO A 93 -6.59 12.28 -1.21
N LEU A 94 -7.49 11.29 -1.26
CA LEU A 94 -8.73 11.45 -2.03
C LEU A 94 -9.58 12.56 -1.41
N GLU A 95 -10.03 13.50 -2.23
CA GLU A 95 -10.81 14.68 -1.81
C GLU A 95 -12.03 14.30 -0.94
N LYS A 96 -12.75 13.24 -1.35
CA LYS A 96 -13.92 12.71 -0.65
C LYS A 96 -13.58 11.85 0.57
N TYR A 97 -12.38 11.26 0.61
CA TYR A 97 -11.92 10.35 1.67
C TYR A 97 -10.57 10.82 2.24
N PRO A 98 -10.54 12.00 2.89
CA PRO A 98 -9.31 12.50 3.46
C PRO A 98 -8.79 11.55 4.54
N VAL A 99 -7.47 11.35 4.57
CA VAL A 99 -6.72 10.47 5.48
C VAL A 99 -6.90 10.78 6.97
N ARG A 100 -7.71 11.78 7.34
CA ARG A 100 -8.07 12.10 8.72
C ARG A 100 -8.72 10.93 9.47
N TRP A 101 -9.31 9.97 8.76
CA TRP A 101 -9.88 8.74 9.34
C TRP A 101 -8.83 7.66 9.63
N LEU A 102 -7.61 7.80 9.09
CA LEU A 102 -6.42 7.00 9.41
C LEU A 102 -5.50 7.74 10.40
N LYS A 103 -6.02 8.75 11.13
CA LYS A 103 -5.25 9.38 12.21
C LYS A 103 -5.07 8.39 13.35
N TRP A 104 -3.84 7.90 13.47
CA TRP A 104 -3.25 7.35 14.67
C TRP A 104 -3.63 8.17 15.90
N GLY A 105 -4.35 7.54 16.82
CA GLY A 105 -4.59 8.10 18.14
C GLY A 105 -3.29 8.14 18.91
N ALA A 106 -2.60 9.28 18.88
CA ALA A 106 -1.63 9.61 19.91
C ALA A 106 -2.38 9.77 21.25
N ARG A 107 -2.68 8.66 21.94
CA ARG A 107 -2.90 8.71 23.38
C ARG A 107 -1.53 8.69 24.04
N LYS A 108 -1.25 9.73 24.82
CA LYS A 108 -0.20 9.65 25.85
C LYS A 108 -0.60 8.56 26.85
N GLY A 109 0.23 7.54 27.00
CA GLY A 109 0.11 6.54 28.07
C GLY A 109 0.23 5.12 27.52
N GLY A 110 1.18 4.36 28.07
CA GLY A 110 1.61 3.05 27.57
C GLY A 110 0.66 1.89 27.85
N GLY A 111 1.01 0.74 27.27
CA GLY A 111 0.40 -0.57 27.54
C GLY A 111 -0.44 -1.09 26.38
N ASP A 112 0.11 -2.08 25.67
CA ASP A 112 -0.51 -3.04 24.75
C ASP A 112 -1.40 -2.51 23.62
N GLN A 113 -0.83 -2.49 22.41
CA GLN A 113 -1.54 -2.22 21.15
C GLN A 113 -2.29 -3.46 20.67
N ALA A 114 -3.52 -3.63 21.13
CA ALA A 114 -4.45 -4.60 20.55
C ALA A 114 -5.45 -3.87 19.65
N TRP A 115 -5.55 -4.31 18.39
CA TRP A 115 -6.57 -3.87 17.44
C TRP A 115 -7.96 -4.29 17.92
N ARG A 116 -8.86 -3.32 18.13
CA ARG A 116 -10.31 -3.60 18.21
C ARG A 116 -11.04 -2.70 17.21
N GLN A 117 -11.57 -3.32 16.16
CA GLN A 117 -12.56 -2.68 15.31
C GLN A 117 -13.84 -2.51 16.12
N GLU A 118 -14.07 -1.31 16.67
CA GLU A 118 -15.37 -1.01 17.26
C GLU A 118 -16.39 -0.89 16.13
N ARG A 119 -17.23 -1.93 16.03
CA ARG A 119 -18.41 -1.88 15.16
C ARG A 119 -19.32 -0.77 15.67
N GLY A 120 -19.44 0.31 14.89
CA GLY A 120 -20.46 1.32 15.12
C GLY A 120 -21.84 0.69 14.94
N VAL A 121 -22.50 0.35 16.05
CA VAL A 121 -23.93 0.04 16.05
C VAL A 121 -24.66 1.38 15.93
N SER A 122 -25.10 1.71 14.73
CA SER A 122 -26.08 2.78 14.54
C SER A 122 -27.45 2.25 14.94
N ARG A 123 -27.94 2.63 16.12
CA ARG A 123 -29.37 2.58 16.41
C ARG A 123 -30.00 3.82 15.82
N HIS A 124 -30.71 3.71 14.71
CA HIS A 124 -31.85 4.57 14.40
C HIS A 124 -33.01 3.68 13.99
N GLY A 125 -34.09 3.74 14.77
CA GLY A 125 -35.33 3.05 14.46
C GLY A 125 -36.12 3.81 13.39
N GLY A 126 -36.89 3.04 12.61
CA GLY A 126 -38.09 3.51 11.93
C GLY A 126 -38.10 3.39 10.40
N GLY A 127 -38.94 2.48 9.90
CA GLY A 127 -39.74 2.73 8.68
C GLY A 127 -39.26 2.09 7.37
N VAL A 128 -40.14 1.29 6.77
CA VAL A 128 -40.02 0.49 5.53
C VAL A 128 -40.30 1.32 4.26
N GLN A 129 -39.58 1.09 3.16
CA GLN A 129 -40.16 0.78 1.83
C GLN A 129 -39.08 0.45 0.78
N GLY A 130 -39.40 -0.52 -0.06
CA GLY A 130 -38.48 -1.13 -1.03
C GLY A 130 -38.36 -0.38 -2.37
N GLY A 131 -37.33 -0.79 -3.10
CA GLY A 131 -37.05 -0.44 -4.48
C GLY A 131 -35.76 -1.16 -4.87
N GLU A 132 -35.87 -2.18 -5.73
CA GLU A 132 -34.71 -2.74 -6.42
C GLU A 132 -34.27 -1.70 -7.46
N GLU A 133 -33.16 -1.03 -7.22
CA GLU A 133 -32.45 -0.26 -8.24
C GLU A 133 -31.02 -0.78 -8.32
N GLU A 134 -30.71 -1.44 -9.45
CA GLU A 134 -29.33 -1.69 -9.87
C GLU A 134 -28.64 -0.34 -10.09
N GLU A 135 -27.97 0.19 -9.07
CA GLU A 135 -27.01 1.27 -9.26
C GLU A 135 -25.75 0.69 -9.93
N GLY A 136 -25.77 0.70 -11.26
CA GLY A 136 -24.58 0.57 -12.07
C GLY A 136 -23.55 1.63 -11.64
N TYR A 137 -22.40 1.18 -11.16
CA TYR A 137 -21.30 2.09 -10.82
C TYR A 137 -20.92 2.90 -12.07
N PRO A 138 -20.90 4.25 -11.99
CA PRO A 138 -20.51 5.07 -13.11
C PRO A 138 -19.07 4.71 -13.48
N GLY A 139 -18.87 4.37 -14.76
CA GLY A 139 -17.60 3.91 -15.31
C GLY A 139 -16.46 4.83 -14.90
N MET A 140 -15.66 4.39 -13.95
CA MET A 140 -14.38 5.00 -13.63
C MET A 140 -13.43 4.70 -14.77
N GLY A 141 -13.41 5.57 -15.79
CA GLY A 141 -12.34 5.66 -16.78
C GLY A 141 -11.01 6.17 -16.19
N GLY A 142 -10.71 5.81 -14.94
CA GLY A 142 -9.53 6.21 -14.19
C GLY A 142 -8.58 5.04 -14.06
N ARG A 143 -7.35 5.21 -14.57
CA ARG A 143 -6.23 4.29 -14.43
C ARG A 143 -6.11 3.87 -12.95
N GLY A 144 -5.94 2.57 -12.70
CA GLY A 144 -5.87 2.04 -11.34
C GLY A 144 -4.73 2.68 -10.53
N GLN A 145 -4.91 2.73 -9.21
CA GLN A 145 -4.02 3.44 -8.29
C GLN A 145 -3.19 2.46 -7.47
N VAL A 146 -1.94 2.81 -7.18
CA VAL A 146 -1.08 2.09 -6.24
C VAL A 146 -1.07 2.84 -4.90
N TYR A 147 -1.44 2.15 -3.82
CA TYR A 147 -1.47 2.66 -2.45
C TYR A 147 -0.28 2.10 -1.65
N GLN A 148 0.29 2.92 -0.76
CA GLN A 148 1.38 2.55 0.12
C GLN A 148 0.90 2.55 1.59
N GLU A 149 1.13 1.45 2.30
CA GLU A 149 1.04 1.40 3.76
C GLU A 149 2.42 1.08 4.33
N ALA A 150 2.98 1.98 5.16
CA ALA A 150 4.27 1.78 5.82
C ALA A 150 4.04 1.14 7.18
N GLY A 151 4.50 -0.10 7.37
CA GLY A 151 4.52 -0.74 8.67
C GLY A 151 5.48 -0.02 9.62
N GLY A 152 4.98 0.47 10.76
CA GLY A 152 5.77 0.76 11.96
C GLY A 152 6.65 2.01 12.00
N GLN A 153 7.05 2.60 10.87
CA GLN A 153 7.80 3.88 10.86
C GLN A 153 7.25 4.79 9.76
N GLY A 154 6.49 5.80 10.17
CA GLY A 154 5.97 6.83 9.27
C GLY A 154 7.10 7.57 8.57
N TRP A 155 6.92 7.84 7.28
CA TRP A 155 7.83 8.66 6.50
C TRP A 155 7.62 10.13 6.88
N GLY A 156 8.55 10.69 7.63
CA GLY A 156 8.60 12.12 7.91
C GLY A 156 9.38 12.84 6.81
N TYR A 157 8.67 13.50 5.91
CA TYR A 157 9.15 14.67 5.18
C TYR A 157 8.09 15.77 5.27
#